data_AF-A0A918FT14-F1
#
_entry.id   AF-A0A918FT14-F1
#
_cell.length_a   1.000
_cell.length_b   1.000
_cell.length_c   1.000
_cell.angle_alpha   90.00
_cell.angle_beta   90.00
_cell.angle_gamma   90.00
#
_symmetry.space_group_name_H-M   'P 1'
#
loop_
_entity.id
_entity.type
_entity.pdbx_description
1 polymer ?
#
loop_
_entity_poly.entity_id
_entity_poly.type
_entity_poly.pdbx_seq_one_letter_code
_entity_poly.pdbx_strand_id
1 'polypeptide(L)'
;MAERPALRHIPHAELVSRALDGAGAPWGAAAARHLGLCRACRERLALYERAVAAGRLSRAGETLHTPPTRVWTAIRAQLAADRPRTPPSPPPAAPRAVRRALACARRGRKAVARAVVRLLARLRPGPPRGSSR
;
A
#
# COMPACT_ATOMS: atom_id res chain seq x y z
N MET A 1 7.01 -56.57 0.33
CA MET A 1 7.30 -55.17 0.70
C MET A 1 7.96 -54.52 -0.50
N ALA A 2 7.34 -53.49 -1.11
CA ALA A 2 7.93 -52.85 -2.28
C ALA A 2 9.09 -51.95 -1.82
N GLU A 3 10.31 -52.29 -2.24
CA GLU A 3 11.48 -51.43 -2.07
C GLU A 3 11.24 -50.10 -2.78
N ARG A 4 11.28 -49.02 -1.99
CA ARG A 4 11.09 -47.67 -2.50
C ARG A 4 12.36 -47.29 -3.27
N PRO A 5 12.28 -46.99 -4.58
CA PRO A 5 13.48 -46.65 -5.35
C PRO A 5 14.17 -45.45 -4.71
N ALA A 6 15.48 -45.58 -4.46
CA ALA A 6 16.29 -44.51 -3.91
C ALA A 6 16.17 -43.26 -4.80
N LEU A 7 15.50 -42.22 -4.27
CA LEU A 7 15.34 -40.96 -4.97
C LEU A 7 16.71 -40.37 -5.28
N ARG A 8 17.01 -40.18 -6.56
CA ARG A 8 18.23 -39.48 -6.99
C ARG A 8 18.25 -38.09 -6.35
N HIS A 9 19.37 -37.73 -5.73
CA HIS A 9 19.57 -36.41 -5.14
C HIS A 9 19.67 -35.32 -6.22
N ILE A 10 19.32 -34.10 -5.84
CA ILE A 10 19.52 -32.92 -6.71
C ILE A 10 21.04 -32.75 -6.96
N PRO A 11 21.47 -32.52 -8.22
CA PRO A 11 22.87 -32.28 -8.54
C PRO A 11 23.45 -31.10 -7.73
N HIS A 12 24.71 -31.24 -7.30
CA HIS A 12 25.37 -30.20 -6.50
C HIS A 12 25.41 -28.84 -7.21
N ALA A 13 25.68 -28.82 -8.52
CA ALA A 13 25.71 -27.59 -9.31
C ALA A 13 24.38 -26.83 -9.22
N GLU A 14 23.24 -27.54 -9.28
CA GLU A 14 21.91 -26.93 -9.19
C GLU A 14 21.64 -26.34 -7.81
N LEU A 15 22.04 -27.05 -6.73
CA LEU A 15 21.95 -26.53 -5.36
C LEU A 15 22.82 -25.27 -5.17
N VAL A 16 24.03 -25.25 -5.74
CA VAL A 16 24.95 -24.10 -5.67
C VAL A 16 24.41 -22.90 -6.46
N SER A 17 23.96 -23.12 -7.70
CA SER A 17 23.33 -22.07 -8.51
C SER A 17 22.15 -21.45 -7.76
N ARG A 18 21.30 -22.29 -7.16
CA ARG A 18 20.19 -21.78 -6.34
C ARG A 18 20.68 -20.93 -5.17
N ALA A 19 21.67 -21.39 -4.42
CA ALA A 19 22.20 -20.66 -3.28
C ALA A 19 22.77 -19.28 -3.67
N LEU A 20 23.37 -19.18 -4.86
CA LEU A 20 23.89 -17.92 -5.40
C LEU A 20 22.77 -16.96 -5.83
N ASP A 21 21.75 -17.48 -6.52
CA ASP A 21 20.60 -16.71 -7.04
C ASP A 21 19.63 -16.25 -5.93
N GLY A 22 19.70 -16.84 -4.75
CA GLY A 22 18.89 -16.44 -3.59
C GLY A 22 17.40 -16.64 -3.82
N ALA A 23 16.52 -15.72 -3.41
CA ALA A 23 15.07 -15.89 -3.59
C ALA A 23 14.59 -15.71 -5.05
N GLY A 24 15.43 -15.22 -5.97
CA GLY A 24 15.01 -14.75 -7.29
C GLY A 24 14.63 -15.83 -8.32
N ALA A 25 15.04 -17.10 -8.13
CA ALA A 25 14.85 -18.16 -9.12
C ALA A 25 14.05 -19.35 -8.56
N PRO A 26 12.70 -19.37 -8.61
CA PRO A 26 11.92 -20.41 -7.95
C PRO A 26 12.32 -21.82 -8.38
N TRP A 27 12.28 -22.77 -7.45
CA TRP A 27 12.50 -24.18 -7.75
C TRP A 27 11.44 -24.69 -8.72
N GLY A 28 11.85 -25.50 -9.70
CA GLY A 28 10.91 -26.31 -10.47
C GLY A 28 10.10 -27.23 -9.54
N ALA A 29 8.86 -27.54 -9.91
CA ALA A 29 7.93 -28.29 -9.05
C ALA A 29 8.48 -29.64 -8.56
N ALA A 30 9.28 -30.33 -9.38
CA ALA A 30 9.93 -31.58 -9.00
C ALA A 30 11.01 -31.38 -7.92
N ALA A 31 11.90 -30.40 -8.10
CA ALA A 31 12.95 -30.07 -7.14
C ALA A 31 12.37 -29.55 -5.82
N ALA A 32 11.34 -28.70 -5.88
CA ALA A 32 10.63 -28.22 -4.69
C ALA A 32 10.04 -29.39 -3.88
N ARG A 33 9.37 -30.33 -4.56
CA ARG A 33 8.81 -31.53 -3.93
C ARG A 33 9.91 -32.42 -3.34
N HIS A 34 11.03 -32.58 -4.05
CA HIS A 34 12.19 -33.32 -3.57
C HIS A 34 12.77 -32.70 -2.30
N LEU A 35 12.96 -31.39 -2.25
CA LEU A 35 13.44 -30.69 -1.06
C LEU A 35 12.47 -30.81 0.12
N GLY A 36 11.16 -30.93 -0.11
CA GLY A 36 10.20 -31.27 0.93
C GLY A 36 10.45 -32.63 1.57
N LEU A 37 10.95 -33.61 0.81
CA LEU A 37 11.10 -34.99 1.24
C LEU A 37 12.54 -35.36 1.66
N CYS A 38 13.56 -34.80 1.01
CA CYS A 38 14.95 -35.21 1.19
C CYS A 38 15.72 -34.29 2.15
N ARG A 39 15.95 -34.77 3.37
CA ARG A 39 16.73 -34.06 4.40
C ARG A 39 18.16 -33.73 3.94
N ALA A 40 18.86 -34.69 3.31
CA ALA A 40 20.24 -34.50 2.89
C ALA A 40 20.40 -33.35 1.88
N CYS A 41 19.47 -33.21 0.93
CA CYS A 41 19.51 -32.10 -0.03
C CYS A 41 19.22 -30.76 0.64
N ARG A 42 18.31 -30.71 1.63
CA ARG A 42 18.06 -29.49 2.43
C ARG A 42 19.30 -29.07 3.22
N GLU A 43 19.97 -30.01 3.87
CA GLU A 43 21.16 -29.73 4.66
C GLU A 43 22.31 -29.21 3.79
N ARG A 44 22.51 -29.80 2.60
CA ARG A 44 23.50 -29.30 1.63
C ARG A 44 23.15 -27.90 1.12
N LEU A 45 21.89 -27.65 0.76
CA LEU A 45 21.45 -26.32 0.34
C LEU A 45 21.72 -25.27 1.43
N ALA A 46 21.33 -25.56 2.67
CA ALA A 46 21.57 -24.67 3.80
C ALA A 46 23.07 -24.41 4.05
N LEU A 47 23.93 -25.40 3.80
CA LEU A 47 25.38 -25.23 3.87
C LEU A 47 25.88 -24.25 2.80
N TYR A 48 25.42 -24.38 1.55
CA TYR A 48 25.77 -23.46 0.48
C TYR A 48 25.23 -22.05 0.72
N GLU A 49 23.99 -21.91 1.20
CA GLU A 49 23.41 -20.62 1.56
C GLU A 49 24.24 -19.91 2.65
N ARG A 50 24.70 -20.65 3.67
CA ARG A 50 25.61 -20.10 4.70
C ARG A 50 26.94 -19.66 4.11
N ALA A 51 27.53 -20.46 3.22
CA ALA A 51 28.79 -20.10 2.57
C ALA A 51 28.66 -18.84 1.70
N VAL A 52 27.56 -18.71 0.95
CA VAL A 52 27.24 -17.52 0.16
C VAL A 52 27.03 -16.31 1.07
N ALA A 53 26.28 -16.45 2.17
CA ALA A 53 26.08 -15.37 3.12
C ALA A 53 27.41 -14.90 3.74
N ALA A 54 28.26 -15.83 4.16
CA ALA A 54 29.60 -15.53 4.65
C ALA A 54 30.43 -14.80 3.57
N GLY A 55 30.48 -15.30 2.34
CA GLY A 55 31.22 -14.67 1.25
C GLY A 55 30.74 -13.23 0.94
N ARG A 56 29.44 -12.97 1.02
CA ARG A 56 28.88 -11.62 0.85
C ARG A 56 29.27 -10.66 1.98
N LEU A 57 29.45 -11.17 3.20
CA LEU A 57 29.84 -10.38 4.38
C LEU A 57 31.36 -10.21 4.49
N SER A 58 32.14 -11.21 4.07
CA SER A 58 33.60 -11.28 4.22
C SER A 58 34.37 -10.52 3.15
N ARG A 59 33.72 -9.65 2.37
CA ARG A 59 34.37 -8.81 1.34
C ARG A 59 35.19 -7.67 1.96
N ALA A 60 36.04 -8.00 2.92
CA ALA A 60 36.97 -7.09 3.56
C ALA A 60 38.03 -6.68 2.52
N GLY A 61 38.05 -5.39 2.17
CA GLY A 61 39.05 -4.80 1.27
C GLY A 61 38.50 -4.26 -0.06
N GLU A 62 37.29 -4.61 -0.46
CA GLU A 62 36.62 -3.92 -1.57
C GLU A 62 35.78 -2.76 -1.03
N THR A 63 36.04 -1.54 -1.51
CA THR A 63 35.22 -0.38 -1.19
C THR A 63 33.82 -0.61 -1.74
N LEU A 64 32.85 -0.88 -0.87
CA LEU A 64 31.44 -0.90 -1.25
C LEU A 64 31.06 0.49 -1.72
N HIS A 65 30.76 0.62 -3.01
CA HIS A 65 30.27 1.88 -3.56
C HIS A 65 28.81 2.06 -3.20
N THR A 66 28.51 3.16 -2.50
CA THR A 66 27.12 3.58 -2.29
C THR A 66 26.48 3.85 -3.65
N PRO A 67 25.37 3.17 -3.99
CA PRO A 67 24.72 3.40 -5.28
C PRO A 67 24.18 4.84 -5.36
N PRO A 68 24.23 5.49 -6.55
CA PRO A 68 23.79 6.86 -6.71
C PRO A 68 22.33 7.09 -6.32
N THR A 69 21.98 8.30 -5.85
CA THR A 69 20.62 8.66 -5.38
C THR A 69 19.51 8.30 -6.38
N ARG A 70 19.76 8.44 -7.68
CA ARG A 70 18.80 8.09 -8.74
C ARG A 70 18.33 6.63 -8.69
N VAL A 71 19.22 5.70 -8.31
CA VAL A 71 18.92 4.26 -8.20
C VAL A 71 17.91 4.05 -7.08
N TRP A 72 18.14 4.66 -5.92
CA TRP A 72 17.20 4.59 -4.80
C TRP A 72 15.85 5.23 -5.12
N THR A 73 15.83 6.35 -5.84
CA THR A 73 14.57 6.98 -6.27
C THR A 73 13.79 6.06 -7.21
N ALA A 74 14.45 5.40 -8.16
CA ALA A 74 13.80 4.44 -9.07
C ALA A 74 13.24 3.23 -8.32
N ILE A 75 14.02 2.62 -7.40
CA ILE A 75 13.56 1.49 -6.58
C ILE A 75 12.31 1.87 -5.77
N ARG A 76 12.31 3.04 -5.11
CA ARG A 76 11.14 3.51 -4.35
C ARG A 76 9.92 3.71 -5.23
N ALA A 77 10.09 4.27 -6.42
CA ALA A 77 8.99 4.46 -7.37
C ALA A 77 8.40 3.13 -7.83
N GLN A 78 9.25 2.14 -8.12
CA GLN A 78 8.80 0.81 -8.53
C GLN A 78 8.05 0.08 -7.40
N LEU A 79 8.60 0.09 -6.17
CA LEU A 79 7.92 -0.48 -5.00
C LEU A 79 6.58 0.20 -4.70
N ALA A 80 6.47 1.51 -4.95
CA ALA A 80 5.21 2.23 -4.80
C ALA A 80 4.17 1.83 -5.87
N ALA A 81 4.62 1.53 -7.09
CA ALA A 81 3.76 1.06 -8.17
C ALA A 81 3.23 -0.36 -7.93
N ASP A 82 4.04 -1.25 -7.34
CA ASP A 82 3.66 -2.64 -7.04
C ASP A 82 2.72 -2.75 -5.82
N ARG A 83 2.60 -1.69 -5.01
CA ARG A 83 1.75 -1.71 -3.82
C ARG A 83 0.26 -1.72 -4.25
N PRO A 84 -0.55 -2.65 -3.74
CA PRO A 84 -1.99 -2.64 -3.99
C PRO A 84 -2.59 -1.30 -3.58
N ARG A 85 -3.40 -0.69 -4.46
CA ARG A 85 -4.14 0.53 -4.11
C ARG A 85 -5.17 0.17 -3.04
N THR A 86 -4.90 0.54 -1.80
CA THR A 86 -5.92 0.53 -0.74
C THR A 86 -7.02 1.50 -1.18
N PRO A 87 -8.29 1.08 -1.28
CA PRO A 87 -9.36 2.01 -1.58
C PRO A 87 -9.39 3.10 -0.50
N PRO A 88 -9.70 4.37 -0.85
CA PRO A 88 -9.78 5.43 0.13
C PRO A 88 -10.79 5.02 1.20
N SER A 89 -10.37 5.06 2.46
CA SER A 89 -11.27 4.84 3.58
C SER A 89 -12.44 5.83 3.47
N PRO A 90 -13.70 5.37 3.58
CA PRO A 90 -14.82 6.29 3.58
C PRO A 90 -14.60 7.33 4.69
N PRO A 91 -14.92 8.61 4.43
CA PRO A 91 -14.78 9.65 5.45
C PRO A 91 -15.58 9.24 6.69
N PRO A 92 -15.07 9.51 7.90
CA PRO A 92 -15.78 9.17 9.13
C PRO A 92 -17.18 9.77 9.08
N ALA A 93 -18.20 8.93 9.30
CA ALA A 93 -19.58 9.36 9.30
C ALA A 93 -19.75 10.46 10.35
N ALA A 94 -20.00 11.70 9.91
CA ALA A 94 -20.22 12.81 10.82
C ALA A 94 -21.35 12.45 11.81
N PRO A 95 -21.15 12.63 13.13
CA PRO A 95 -22.16 12.26 14.12
C PRO A 95 -23.47 12.97 13.82
N ARG A 96 -24.59 12.24 13.95
CA ARG A 96 -25.95 12.71 13.61
C ARG A 96 -26.29 14.06 14.27
N ALA A 97 -25.71 14.36 15.44
CA ALA A 97 -25.83 15.62 16.15
C ALA A 97 -25.33 16.84 15.32
N VAL A 98 -24.19 16.73 14.65
CA VAL A 98 -23.61 17.81 13.83
C VAL A 98 -24.47 18.07 12.60
N ARG A 99 -25.02 17.01 11.97
CA ARG A 99 -25.95 17.14 10.83
C ARG A 99 -27.24 17.85 11.23
N ARG A 100 -27.77 17.58 12.42
CA ARG A 100 -28.98 18.23 12.96
C ARG A 100 -28.72 19.69 13.33
N ALA A 101 -27.60 20.00 13.97
CA ALA A 101 -27.22 21.37 14.33
C ALA A 101 -27.13 22.30 13.11
N LEU A 102 -26.46 21.83 12.03
CA LEU A 102 -26.37 22.59 10.78
C LEU A 102 -27.73 22.78 10.09
N ALA A 103 -28.62 21.79 10.16
CA ALA A 103 -29.97 21.89 9.62
C ALA A 103 -30.83 22.93 10.38
N CYS A 104 -30.74 22.96 11.72
CA CYS A 104 -31.42 23.95 12.55
C CYS A 104 -30.93 25.38 12.28
N ALA A 105 -29.61 25.57 12.18
CA ALA A 105 -29.02 26.88 11.88
C ALA A 105 -29.46 27.45 10.51
N ARG A 106 -29.60 26.58 9.49
CA ARG A 106 -30.08 26.98 8.16
C ARG A 106 -31.55 27.40 8.15
N ARG A 107 -32.41 26.76 8.96
CA ARG A 107 -33.84 27.10 9.05
C ARG A 107 -34.07 28.42 9.76
N GLY A 108 -33.31 28.72 10.82
CA GLY A 108 -33.39 30.00 11.54
C GLY A 108 -33.09 31.21 10.66
N ARG A 109 -32.02 31.15 9.84
CA ARG A 109 -31.64 32.28 8.96
C ARG A 109 -32.71 32.63 7.92
N LYS A 110 -33.40 31.63 7.36
CA LYS A 110 -34.48 31.87 6.38
C LYS A 110 -35.72 32.51 7.02
N ALA A 111 -36.03 32.16 8.27
CA ALA A 111 -37.16 32.74 9.00
C ALA A 111 -36.92 34.23 9.30
N VAL A 112 -35.72 34.59 9.78
CA VAL A 112 -35.34 35.97 10.06
C VAL A 112 -35.36 36.83 8.79
N ALA A 113 -34.80 36.35 7.68
CA ALA A 113 -34.81 37.08 6.41
C ALA A 113 -36.24 37.38 5.91
N ARG A 114 -37.16 36.40 6.03
CA ARG A 114 -38.57 36.61 5.64
C ARG A 114 -39.29 37.61 6.56
N ALA A 115 -38.99 37.62 7.85
CA ALA A 115 -39.54 38.59 8.79
C ALA A 115 -39.07 40.01 8.48
N VAL A 116 -37.78 40.19 8.19
CA VAL A 116 -37.21 41.50 7.80
C VAL A 116 -37.82 42.01 6.50
N VAL A 117 -37.94 41.16 5.46
CA VAL A 117 -38.57 41.55 4.19
C VAL A 117 -40.02 41.97 4.38
N ARG A 118 -40.79 41.24 5.20
CA ARG A 118 -42.19 41.61 5.51
C ARG A 118 -42.29 42.91 6.30
N LEU A 119 -41.35 43.17 7.22
CA LEU A 119 -41.32 44.41 7.99
C LEU A 119 -41.00 45.60 7.08
N LEU A 120 -40.01 45.48 6.22
CA LEU A 120 -39.64 46.53 5.25
C LEU A 120 -40.77 46.82 4.24
N ALA A 121 -41.51 45.79 3.81
CA ALA A 121 -42.65 45.97 2.92
C ALA A 121 -43.82 46.73 3.57
N ARG A 122 -44.01 46.62 4.89
CA ARG A 122 -45.04 47.36 5.64
C ARG A 122 -44.66 48.81 5.93
N LEU A 123 -43.37 49.14 5.91
CA LEU A 123 -42.87 50.48 6.15
C LEU A 123 -42.78 51.31 4.86
N ARG A 124 -43.24 50.80 3.71
CA ARG A 124 -43.21 51.55 2.46
C ARG A 124 -44.22 52.72 2.57
N PRO A 125 -43.76 53.98 2.56
CA PRO A 125 -44.65 55.14 2.63
C PRO A 125 -45.53 55.18 1.39
N GLY A 126 -46.82 55.45 1.59
CA GLY A 126 -47.78 55.59 0.49
C GLY A 126 -47.36 56.69 -0.50
N PRO A 127 -47.67 56.54 -1.79
CA PRO A 127 -47.31 57.52 -2.79
C PRO A 127 -47.95 58.88 -2.47
N PRO A 128 -47.21 60.00 -2.59
CA PRO A 128 -47.76 61.31 -2.36
C PRO A 128 -48.83 61.62 -3.42
N ARG A 129 -50.04 61.96 -2.94
CA ARG A 129 -51.05 62.66 -3.74
C ARG A 129 -50.56 64.10 -3.94
N GLY A 130 -50.28 64.48 -5.18
CA GLY A 130 -50.15 65.88 -5.63
C GLY A 130 -50.43 65.90 -7.13
N SER A 131 -51.52 66.51 -7.63
CA SER A 131 -51.92 67.93 -7.61
C SER A 131 -51.21 68.74 -8.70
N SER A 132 -52.03 69.43 -9.51
CA SER A 132 -51.74 70.48 -10.51
C SER A 132 -51.12 69.99 -11.84
N ARG A 133 -51.62 70.35 -13.02
CA ARG A 133 -52.42 71.49 -13.51
C ARG A 133 -53.36 71.06 -14.64
#